data_AF-A0A1X7V769-F1
#
_entry.id   AF-A0A1X7V769-F1
#
_cell.length_a   1.000
_cell.length_b   1.000
_cell.length_c   1.000
_cell.angle_alpha   90.00
_cell.angle_beta   90.00
_cell.angle_gamma   90.00
#
_symmetry.space_group_name_H-M   'P 1'
#
loop_
_entity.id
_entity.type
_entity.pdbx_description
1 polymer ?
#
loop_
_entity_poly.entity_id
_entity_poly.type
_entity_poly.pdbx_seq_one_letter_code
_entity_poly.pdbx_strand_id
1 'polypeptide(L)'
;MAAAIWGGGWMGSLVLFRSDNQAVLSALSSYSAKDPSLSHLLRILFFLEAQFDFEHQVVHVPGVDNGAADDLSRNHIIAFLFPQANPTPHFIPQPLVMLLSNRSLVWTSPEGRDLLQSSLKIVSQQEQ
;
A
#
# COMPACT_ATOMS: atom_id res chain seq x y z
N MET A 1 -2.02 -3.01 -0.05
CA MET A 1 -1.03 -1.90 0.01
C MET A 1 -1.32 -1.07 1.23
N ALA A 2 -0.33 -0.80 2.07
CA ALA A 2 -0.50 -0.14 3.38
C ALA A 2 -0.93 1.32 3.27
N ALA A 3 -0.30 2.09 2.37
CA ALA A 3 -0.59 3.52 2.17
C ALA A 3 -2.07 3.83 1.89
N ALA A 4 -2.83 2.88 1.35
CA ALA A 4 -4.24 3.10 1.07
C ALA A 4 -5.15 3.03 2.30
N ILE A 5 -4.65 2.56 3.44
CA ILE A 5 -5.38 2.47 4.70
C ILE A 5 -4.86 3.52 5.70
N TRP A 6 -3.54 3.72 5.73
CA TRP A 6 -2.89 4.57 6.73
C TRP A 6 -2.33 5.89 6.17
N GLY A 7 -2.53 6.15 4.87
CA GLY A 7 -1.87 7.25 4.17
C GLY A 7 -2.22 8.64 4.70
N GLY A 8 -3.46 8.91 5.11
CA GLY A 8 -3.79 10.25 5.60
C GLY A 8 -3.28 10.49 7.03
N GLY A 9 -3.12 9.44 7.83
CA GLY A 9 -2.34 9.46 9.07
C GLY A 9 -0.85 9.77 8.86
N TRP A 10 -0.37 9.79 7.62
CA TRP A 10 1.01 10.15 7.25
C TRP A 10 1.12 11.56 6.64
N MET A 11 0.04 12.34 6.64
CA MET A 11 0.03 13.64 5.99
C MET A 11 1.16 14.57 6.45
N GLY A 12 1.85 15.16 5.48
CA GLY A 12 3.01 16.04 5.70
C GLY A 12 4.25 15.34 6.27
N SER A 13 4.29 14.00 6.25
CA SER A 13 5.36 13.21 6.87
C SER A 13 6.21 12.47 5.85
N LEU A 14 7.44 12.16 6.27
CA LEU A 14 8.33 11.24 5.57
C LEU A 14 8.20 9.84 6.18
N VAL A 15 7.71 8.88 5.40
CA VAL A 15 7.42 7.51 5.87
C VAL A 15 8.53 6.56 5.45
N LEU A 16 9.11 5.85 6.42
CA LEU A 16 10.17 4.87 6.14
C LEU A 16 9.59 3.49 5.83
N PHE A 17 9.66 3.06 4.58
CA PHE A 17 9.28 1.73 4.13
C PHE A 17 10.43 0.75 4.33
N ARG A 18 10.13 -0.36 5.00
CA ARG A 18 11.09 -1.41 5.35
C ARG A 18 10.72 -2.68 4.59
N SER A 19 11.66 -3.26 3.87
CA SER A 19 11.46 -4.55 3.18
C SER A 19 12.77 -5.32 3.11
N ASP A 20 12.68 -6.64 3.23
CA ASP A 20 13.78 -7.58 2.93
C ASP A 20 13.86 -7.91 1.42
N ASN A 21 12.89 -7.46 0.62
CA ASN A 21 12.83 -7.73 -0.80
C ASN A 21 13.52 -6.62 -1.59
N GLN A 22 14.76 -6.89 -2.03
CA GLN A 22 15.56 -5.94 -2.80
C GLN A 22 14.90 -5.48 -4.10
N ALA A 23 14.11 -6.34 -4.76
CA ALA A 23 13.40 -5.96 -5.98
C ALA A 23 12.30 -4.92 -5.69
N VAL A 24 11.60 -5.07 -4.56
CA VAL A 24 10.60 -4.10 -4.09
C VAL A 24 11.27 -2.78 -3.71
N LEU A 25 12.40 -2.81 -3.00
CA LEU A 25 13.16 -1.60 -2.66
C LEU A 25 13.57 -0.83 -3.92
N SER A 26 14.14 -1.53 -4.91
CA SER A 26 14.54 -0.92 -6.18
C SER A 26 13.35 -0.32 -6.94
N ALA A 27 12.21 -1.01 -6.91
CA ALA A 27 11.01 -0.56 -7.58
C ALA A 27 10.38 0.67 -6.91
N LEU A 28 10.41 0.74 -5.57
CA LEU A 28 9.98 1.90 -4.80
C LEU A 28 10.91 3.10 -5.04
N SER A 29 12.22 2.91 -4.92
CA SER A 29 13.20 3.99 -5.14
C SER A 29 13.15 4.61 -6.53
N SER A 30 12.80 3.80 -7.54
CA SER A 30 12.76 4.25 -8.94
C SER A 30 11.35 4.55 -9.46
N TYR A 31 10.31 4.29 -8.65
CA TYR A 31 8.90 4.25 -9.07
C TYR A 31 8.67 3.43 -10.34
N SER A 32 9.47 2.39 -10.58
CA SER A 32 9.43 1.62 -11.81
C SER A 32 9.65 0.14 -11.57
N ALA A 33 8.86 -0.68 -12.26
CA ALA A 33 8.95 -2.13 -12.21
C ALA A 33 8.66 -2.73 -13.58
N LYS A 34 9.35 -3.82 -13.92
CA LYS A 34 9.04 -4.61 -15.11
C LYS A 34 7.76 -5.41 -14.96
N ASP A 35 7.43 -5.83 -13.73
CA ASP A 35 6.20 -6.54 -13.44
C ASP A 35 5.00 -5.57 -13.53
N PRO A 36 3.99 -5.87 -14.38
CA PRO A 36 2.81 -5.01 -14.53
C PRO A 36 2.03 -4.84 -13.23
N SER A 37 1.99 -5.85 -12.37
CA SER A 37 1.25 -5.79 -11.11
C SER A 37 1.93 -4.82 -10.14
N LEU A 38 3.26 -4.88 -10.00
CA LEU A 38 4.01 -3.95 -9.18
C LEU A 38 3.95 -2.53 -9.76
N SER A 39 4.05 -2.38 -11.08
CA SER A 39 3.90 -1.08 -11.75
C SER A 39 2.49 -0.48 -11.55
N HIS A 40 1.45 -1.30 -11.49
CA HIS A 40 0.09 -0.88 -11.13
C HIS A 40 0.04 -0.37 -9.70
N LEU A 41 0.58 -1.12 -8.73
CA LEU A 41 0.61 -0.72 -7.33
C LEU A 41 1.41 0.56 -7.08
N LEU A 42 2.55 0.74 -7.77
CA LEU A 42 3.37 1.96 -7.67
C LEU A 42 2.61 3.20 -8.18
N ARG A 43 1.78 3.06 -9.22
CA ARG A 43 0.91 4.17 -9.67
C ARG A 43 -0.13 4.53 -8.60
N ILE A 44 -0.75 3.53 -7.97
CA ILE A 44 -1.69 3.80 -6.88
C ILE A 44 -0.96 4.49 -5.72
N LEU A 45 0.24 4.02 -5.34
CA LEU A 45 1.06 4.64 -4.30
C LEU A 45 1.32 6.12 -4.61
N PHE A 46 1.75 6.44 -5.84
CA PHE A 46 1.98 7.81 -6.28
C PHE A 46 0.75 8.71 -6.10
N PHE A 47 -0.44 8.21 -6.45
CA PHE A 47 -1.67 8.98 -6.24
C PHE A 47 -2.02 9.17 -4.76
N LEU A 48 -1.70 8.20 -3.91
CA LEU A 48 -1.93 8.32 -2.46
C LEU A 48 -0.95 9.29 -1.81
N GLU A 49 0.31 9.27 -2.21
CA GLU A 49 1.33 10.25 -1.79
C GLU A 49 0.90 11.66 -2.16
N ALA A 50 0.41 11.86 -3.39
CA ALA A 50 -0.12 13.15 -3.82
C ALA A 50 -1.42 13.54 -3.10
N GLN A 51 -2.30 12.58 -2.80
CA GLN A 51 -3.58 12.84 -2.11
C GLN A 51 -3.38 13.22 -0.64
N PHE A 52 -2.42 12.58 0.02
CA PHE A 52 -2.17 12.75 1.45
C PHE A 52 -0.93 13.58 1.75
N ASP A 53 -0.23 14.08 0.73
CA ASP A 53 0.96 14.92 0.88
C ASP A 53 2.03 14.27 1.78
N PHE A 54 2.34 12.99 1.52
CA PHE A 54 3.43 12.29 2.20
C PHE A 54 4.50 11.84 1.22
N GLU A 55 5.73 11.72 1.73
CA GLU A 55 6.87 11.17 1.00
C GLU A 55 7.28 9.84 1.60
N HIS A 56 7.96 9.00 0.82
CA HIS A 56 8.54 7.77 1.35
C HIS A 56 10.06 7.72 1.19
N GLN A 57 10.72 7.05 2.13
CA GLN A 57 12.08 6.54 2.00
C GLN A 57 12.06 5.03 2.13
N VAL A 58 13.02 4.35 1.51
CA VAL A 58 13.12 2.89 1.61
C VAL A 58 14.41 2.48 2.30
N VAL A 59 14.32 1.43 3.11
CA VAL A 59 15.48 0.79 3.73
C VAL A 59 15.34 -0.72 3.69
N HIS A 60 16.45 -1.38 3.37
CA HIS A 60 16.53 -2.83 3.49
C HIS A 60 16.54 -3.24 4.97
N VAL A 61 15.74 -4.25 5.31
CA VAL A 61 15.83 -4.93 6.60
C VAL A 61 16.20 -6.40 6.40
N PRO A 62 17.04 -6.99 7.27
CA PRO A 62 17.25 -8.43 7.26
C PRO A 62 15.91 -9.17 7.43
N GLY A 63 15.71 -10.28 6.71
CA GLY A 63 14.46 -11.05 6.79
C GLY A 63 14.12 -11.54 8.21
N VAL A 64 15.12 -11.76 9.06
CA VAL A 64 14.95 -12.08 10.49
C VAL A 64 14.21 -10.97 11.26
N ASP A 65 14.41 -9.71 10.85
CA ASP A 65 13.75 -8.55 11.46
C ASP A 65 12.40 -8.22 10.80
N ASN A 66 12.03 -8.95 9.73
CA ASN A 66 10.80 -8.78 8.96
C ASN A 66 9.74 -9.87 9.27
N GLY A 67 9.95 -10.66 10.32
CA GLY A 67 9.13 -11.86 10.62
C GLY A 67 7.63 -11.58 10.68
N ALA A 68 7.21 -10.47 11.30
CA ALA A 68 5.79 -10.11 11.37
C ALA A 68 5.16 -9.88 9.99
N ALA A 69 5.85 -9.20 9.08
CA ALA A 69 5.34 -8.96 7.74
C ALA A 69 5.37 -10.24 6.89
N ASP A 70 6.41 -11.08 7.04
CA ASP A 70 6.51 -12.36 6.33
C ASP A 70 5.38 -13.31 6.76
N ASP A 71 5.16 -13.47 8.07
CA ASP A 71 4.07 -14.29 8.62
C ASP A 71 2.69 -13.81 8.13
N LEU A 72 2.46 -12.49 8.12
CA LEU A 72 1.22 -11.94 7.58
C LEU A 72 1.07 -12.23 6.08
N SER A 73 2.14 -12.06 5.30
CA SER A 73 2.12 -12.27 3.85
C SER A 73 1.91 -13.74 3.44
N ARG A 74 2.35 -14.68 4.29
CA ARG A 74 2.18 -16.13 4.12
C ARG A 74 0.91 -16.67 4.76
N ASN A 75 0.08 -15.80 5.32
CA ASN A 75 -1.14 -16.18 6.04
C ASN A 75 -0.88 -17.09 7.25
N HIS A 76 0.27 -16.92 7.92
CA HIS A 76 0.63 -17.61 9.15
C HIS A 76 0.03 -16.90 10.37
N ILE A 77 -1.29 -16.82 10.45
CA ILE A 77 -2.01 -16.00 11.46
C ILE A 77 -1.60 -16.35 12.90
N ILE A 78 -1.32 -17.63 13.20
CA ILE A 78 -0.90 -18.07 14.53
C ILE A 78 0.48 -17.50 14.89
N ALA A 79 1.41 -17.44 13.93
CA ALA A 79 2.74 -16.86 14.14
C ALA A 79 2.69 -15.32 14.20
N PHE A 80 1.71 -14.71 13.54
CA PHE A 80 1.46 -13.27 13.56
C PHE A 80 0.79 -12.73 14.85
N LEU A 81 0.68 -13.52 15.92
CA LEU A 81 0.07 -13.06 17.19
C LEU A 81 1.00 -12.12 17.97
N PHE A 82 1.17 -10.91 17.46
CA PHE A 82 1.95 -9.84 18.08
C PHE A 82 1.09 -9.00 19.04
N PRO A 83 1.57 -8.69 20.26
CA PRO A 83 0.81 -7.88 21.23
C PRO A 83 0.39 -6.49 20.71
N GLN A 84 1.16 -5.93 19.77
CA GLN A 84 0.88 -4.64 19.15
C GLN A 84 -0.12 -4.70 17.98
N ALA A 85 -0.53 -5.89 17.53
CA ALA A 85 -1.52 -6.01 16.47
C ALA A 85 -2.90 -5.52 16.94
N ASN A 86 -3.64 -4.84 16.06
CA ASN A 86 -5.01 -4.44 16.38
C ASN A 86 -5.87 -5.70 16.60
N PRO A 87 -6.54 -5.87 17.75
CA PRO A 87 -7.38 -7.04 18.02
C PRO A 87 -8.61 -7.11 17.11
N THR A 88 -8.99 -5.99 16.49
CA THR A 88 -10.09 -5.90 15.55
C THR A 88 -9.56 -5.76 14.11
N PRO A 89 -9.97 -6.65 13.18
CA PRO A 89 -9.62 -6.51 11.78
C PRO A 89 -10.11 -5.18 11.23
N HIS A 90 -9.25 -4.48 10.49
CA HIS A 90 -9.65 -3.25 9.83
C HIS A 90 -10.48 -3.57 8.57
N PHE A 91 -11.65 -2.94 8.44
CA PHE A 91 -12.49 -3.12 7.26
C PHE A 91 -11.85 -2.44 6.05
N ILE A 92 -11.69 -3.17 4.94
CA ILE A 92 -11.16 -2.62 3.69
C ILE A 92 -12.33 -2.34 2.75
N PRO A 93 -12.56 -1.08 2.36
CA PRO A 93 -13.65 -0.73 1.45
C PRO A 93 -13.56 -1.41 0.09
N GLN A 94 -14.70 -1.83 -0.45
CA GLN A 94 -14.75 -2.60 -1.70
C GLN A 94 -14.14 -1.88 -2.92
N PRO A 95 -14.35 -0.56 -3.12
CA PRO A 95 -13.71 0.15 -4.23
C PRO A 95 -12.18 0.10 -4.15
N LEU A 96 -11.64 0.16 -2.93
CA LEU A 96 -10.21 0.04 -2.72
C LEU A 96 -9.70 -1.36 -3.05
N VAL A 97 -10.43 -2.41 -2.65
CA VAL A 97 -10.11 -3.80 -3.05
C VAL A 97 -10.10 -3.92 -4.57
N MET A 98 -11.13 -3.40 -5.24
CA MET A 98 -11.22 -3.43 -6.71
C MET A 98 -10.05 -2.68 -7.36
N LEU A 99 -9.69 -1.50 -6.88
CA LEU A 99 -8.57 -0.72 -7.40
C LEU A 99 -7.23 -1.47 -7.25
N LEU A 100 -6.98 -2.04 -6.07
CA LEU A 100 -5.73 -2.78 -5.78
C LEU A 100 -5.63 -4.09 -6.58
N SER A 101 -6.76 -4.77 -6.81
CA SER A 101 -6.80 -6.08 -7.46
C SER A 101 -6.94 -6.01 -8.99
N ASN A 102 -7.44 -4.91 -9.56
CA ASN A 102 -7.69 -4.79 -11.00
C ASN A 102 -6.40 -4.44 -11.78
N ARG A 103 -5.63 -5.49 -12.13
CA ARG A 103 -4.37 -5.37 -12.89
C ARG A 103 -4.55 -5.00 -14.35
N SER A 104 -5.76 -5.13 -14.88
CA SER A 104 -6.11 -4.82 -16.27
C SER A 104 -6.74 -3.43 -16.40
N LEU A 105 -6.68 -2.62 -15.33
CA LEU A 105 -7.24 -1.29 -15.31
C LEU A 105 -6.56 -0.38 -16.34
N VAL A 106 -7.34 0.17 -17.25
CA VAL A 106 -6.89 1.22 -18.16
C VAL A 106 -7.03 2.54 -17.43
N TRP A 107 -5.91 3.03 -16.88
CA TRP A 107 -5.86 4.26 -16.08
C TRP A 107 -6.42 5.51 -16.76
N THR A 108 -6.39 5.54 -18.09
CA THR A 108 -6.90 6.66 -18.88
C THR A 108 -8.38 6.55 -19.23
N SER A 109 -9.02 5.40 -19.00
CA SER A 109 -10.44 5.19 -19.29
C SER A 109 -11.32 5.90 -18.26
N PRO A 110 -12.58 6.25 -18.61
CA PRO A 110 -13.54 6.80 -17.67
C PRO A 110 -13.70 5.91 -16.43
N GLU A 111 -13.83 4.60 -16.62
CA GLU A 111 -14.01 3.63 -15.53
C GLU A 111 -12.80 3.59 -14.60
N GLY A 112 -11.58 3.69 -15.16
CA GLY A 112 -10.34 3.77 -14.40
C GLY A 112 -10.27 5.01 -13.52
N ARG A 113 -10.66 6.16 -14.07
CA ARG A 113 -10.70 7.43 -13.34
C ARG A 113 -11.77 7.42 -12.26
N ASP A 114 -12.96 6.91 -12.56
CA ASP A 114 -14.07 6.83 -11.62
C ASP A 114 -13.74 5.91 -10.43
N LEU A 115 -13.09 4.76 -10.70
CA LEU A 115 -12.65 3.84 -9.67
C LEU A 115 -11.57 4.45 -8.78
N LEU A 116 -10.58 5.13 -9.36
CA LEU A 116 -9.56 5.86 -8.61
C LEU A 116 -10.19 6.94 -7.73
N GLN A 117 -11.03 7.79 -8.32
CA GLN A 117 -11.67 8.90 -7.59
C GLN A 117 -12.55 8.39 -6.46
N SER A 118 -13.35 7.36 -6.70
CA SER A 118 -14.20 6.74 -5.67
C SER A 118 -13.36 6.15 -4.54
N SER A 119 -12.24 5.51 -4.87
CA SER A 119 -11.33 4.95 -3.86
C SER A 119 -10.68 6.05 -3.03
N LEU A 120 -10.11 7.09 -3.65
CA LEU A 120 -9.46 8.19 -2.93
C LEU A 120 -10.43 8.96 -2.02
N LYS A 121 -11.67 9.18 -2.48
CA LYS A 121 -12.72 9.78 -1.64
C LYS A 121 -13.00 8.96 -0.38
N ILE A 122 -13.09 7.65 -0.51
CA ILE A 122 -13.34 6.76 0.62
C ILE A 122 -12.17 6.79 1.60
N VAL A 123 -10.93 6.67 1.12
CA VAL A 123 -9.76 6.70 2.02
C VAL A 123 -9.69 8.03 2.78
N SER A 124 -10.01 9.15 2.11
CA SER A 124 -10.06 10.47 2.76
C SER A 124 -11.18 10.61 3.82
N GLN A 125 -12.24 9.80 3.74
CA GLN A 125 -13.37 9.83 4.67
C GLN A 125 -13.20 8.89 5.87
N GLN A 126 -12.32 7.88 5.79
CA GLN A 126 -12.09 6.95 6.91
C GLN A 126 -11.29 7.57 8.07
N GLU A 127 -10.83 8.82 7.93
CA GLU A 127 -10.01 9.52 8.94
C GLU A 127 -10.74 10.67 9.65
N GLN A 128 -12.03 10.91 9.35
CA GLN A 128 -12.92 11.83 10.08
C GLN A 128 -13.83 11.08 11.05
#